data_AF-A0A173GPI4-F1
#
_entry.id   AF-A0A173GPI4-F1
#
_cell.length_a   1.000
_cell.length_b   1.000
_cell.length_c   1.000
_cell.angle_alpha   90.00
_cell.angle_beta   90.00
_cell.angle_gamma   90.00
#
_symmetry.space_group_name_H-M   'P 1'
#
loop_
_entity.id
_entity.type
_entity.pdbx_description
1 polymer ?
#
loop_
_entity_poly.entity_id
_entity_poly.type
_entity_poly.pdbx_seq_one_letter_code
_entity_poly.pdbx_strand_id
1 'polypeptide(L)'
;PEYLKLQPSGQALTLEEGSVTLVDSRAICRHVAAKYAGQGNKDLLGTGTLERASIEQWLQTEAESFDPPSSSLVFHLAFAPYARIEPDEIVVKESKRRLESVLNIYEQRLEQTTYLAGDKFTLADLSHLPNA
;
A
#
# COMPACT_ATOMS: atom_id res chain seq x y z
N PRO A 1 -22.25 4.80 -14.14
CA PRO A 1 -23.49 4.20 -13.58
C PRO A 1 -23.34 2.75 -13.14
N GLU A 2 -22.74 1.88 -13.97
CA GLU A 2 -22.47 0.48 -13.58
C GLU A 2 -21.30 0.34 -12.61
N TYR A 3 -20.24 1.14 -12.77
CA TYR A 3 -19.11 1.17 -11.83
C TYR A 3 -19.50 1.53 -10.38
N LEU A 4 -20.51 2.40 -10.18
CA LEU A 4 -21.06 2.74 -8.87
C LEU A 4 -21.93 1.61 -8.28
N LYS A 5 -22.33 0.62 -9.08
CA LYS A 5 -22.99 -0.59 -8.56
C LYS A 5 -21.98 -1.59 -8.01
N LEU A 6 -20.72 -1.53 -8.47
CA LEU A 6 -19.61 -2.36 -8.00
C LEU A 6 -19.01 -1.84 -6.69
N GLN A 7 -19.22 -0.56 -6.36
CA GLN A 7 -18.94 -0.04 -5.03
C GLN A 7 -19.82 1.16 -4.64
N PRO A 8 -20.26 1.27 -3.38
CA PRO A 8 -20.95 2.45 -2.87
C PRO A 8 -20.02 3.63 -2.51
N SER A 9 -18.71 3.40 -2.31
CA SER A 9 -17.75 4.36 -1.72
C SER A 9 -16.91 5.17 -2.72
N GLY A 10 -16.92 4.83 -4.02
CA GLY A 10 -16.20 5.58 -5.07
C GLY A 10 -14.68 5.34 -5.19
N GLN A 11 -14.08 4.33 -4.54
CA GLN A 11 -12.66 3.95 -4.68
C GLN A 11 -12.30 3.24 -6.01
N ALA A 12 -11.29 3.73 -6.73
CA ALA A 12 -11.01 3.42 -8.15
C ALA A 12 -10.89 1.93 -8.59
N LEU A 13 -10.64 0.95 -7.72
CA LEU A 13 -10.26 -0.41 -8.12
C LEU A 13 -11.17 -1.53 -7.56
N THR A 14 -11.67 -2.37 -8.46
CA THR A 14 -12.45 -3.58 -8.14
C THR A 14 -11.94 -4.79 -8.93
N LEU A 15 -11.98 -5.99 -8.35
CA LEU A 15 -11.71 -7.26 -9.03
C LEU A 15 -12.97 -8.13 -9.01
N GLU A 16 -13.45 -8.54 -10.18
CA GLU A 16 -14.57 -9.47 -10.30
C GLU A 16 -14.07 -10.90 -10.51
N GLU A 17 -14.54 -11.83 -9.67
CA GLU A 17 -14.32 -13.27 -9.84
C GLU A 17 -15.66 -14.01 -9.79
N GLY A 18 -16.19 -14.33 -10.98
CA GLY A 18 -17.50 -14.94 -11.10
C GLY A 18 -18.59 -14.02 -10.58
N SER A 19 -19.27 -14.41 -9.49
CA SER A 19 -20.31 -13.61 -8.83
C SER A 19 -19.80 -12.80 -7.64
N VAL A 20 -18.50 -12.83 -7.34
CA VAL A 20 -17.90 -12.11 -6.21
C VAL A 20 -17.15 -10.90 -6.73
N THR A 21 -17.37 -9.75 -6.10
CA THR A 21 -16.59 -8.52 -6.35
C THR A 21 -15.75 -8.23 -5.12
N LEU A 22 -14.43 -8.20 -5.31
CA LEU A 22 -13.47 -7.74 -4.31
C LEU A 22 -13.18 -6.25 -4.53
N VAL A 23 -13.11 -5.54 -3.42
CA VAL A 23 -12.72 -4.13 -3.34
C VAL A 23 -11.48 -4.01 -2.45
N ASP A 24 -10.90 -2.82 -2.37
CA ASP A 24 -9.63 -2.53 -1.67
C ASP A 24 -8.41 -3.15 -2.38
N SER A 25 -7.47 -2.30 -2.80
CA SER A 25 -6.30 -2.74 -3.55
C SER A 25 -5.43 -3.73 -2.78
N ARG A 26 -5.28 -3.58 -1.46
CA ARG A 26 -4.48 -4.47 -0.61
C ARG A 26 -5.18 -5.82 -0.45
N ALA A 27 -6.51 -5.83 -0.28
CA ALA A 27 -7.29 -7.07 -0.24
C ALA A 27 -7.24 -7.83 -1.58
N ILE A 28 -7.38 -7.11 -2.70
CA ILE A 28 -7.24 -7.68 -4.05
C ILE A 28 -5.83 -8.27 -4.23
N CYS A 29 -4.78 -7.54 -3.86
CA CYS A 29 -3.40 -8.04 -3.93
C CYS A 29 -3.19 -9.32 -3.10
N ARG A 30 -3.73 -9.38 -1.87
CA ARG A 30 -3.70 -10.59 -1.03
C ARG A 30 -4.39 -11.76 -1.72
N HIS A 31 -5.56 -11.53 -2.31
CA HIS A 31 -6.30 -12.57 -3.04
C HIS A 31 -5.51 -13.09 -4.23
N VAL A 32 -4.98 -12.20 -5.08
CA VAL A 32 -4.19 -12.57 -6.25
C VAL A 32 -2.94 -13.36 -5.85
N ALA A 33 -2.20 -12.89 -4.83
CA ALA A 33 -1.01 -13.57 -4.34
C ALA A 33 -1.32 -14.96 -3.78
N ALA A 34 -2.45 -15.13 -3.06
CA ALA A 34 -2.86 -16.42 -2.53
C ALA A 34 -3.34 -17.38 -3.64
N LYS A 35 -4.18 -16.89 -4.56
CA LYS A 35 -4.76 -17.69 -5.65
C LYS A 35 -3.69 -18.22 -6.60
N TYR A 36 -2.66 -17.42 -6.88
CA TYR A 36 -1.59 -17.76 -7.81
C TYR A 36 -0.25 -18.04 -7.11
N ALA A 37 -0.26 -18.50 -5.86
CA ALA A 37 0.96 -18.77 -5.07
C ALA A 37 1.94 -19.77 -5.74
N GLY A 38 1.47 -20.59 -6.69
CA GLY A 38 2.32 -21.49 -7.49
C GLY A 38 3.03 -20.85 -8.68
N GLN A 39 2.72 -19.59 -9.03
CA GLN A 39 3.18 -18.89 -10.23
C GLN A 39 3.96 -17.63 -9.87
N GLY A 40 5.01 -17.32 -10.64
CA GLY A 40 5.82 -16.12 -10.41
C GLY A 40 6.54 -16.14 -9.07
N ASN A 41 6.52 -15.00 -8.36
CA ASN A 41 7.12 -14.88 -7.03
C ASN A 41 6.23 -15.57 -5.98
N LYS A 42 6.70 -16.71 -5.46
CA LYS A 42 5.99 -17.53 -4.48
C LYS A 42 6.08 -17.00 -3.04
N ASP A 43 6.92 -16.00 -2.81
CA ASP A 43 7.23 -15.47 -1.48
C ASP A 43 6.36 -14.26 -1.11
N LEU A 44 5.48 -13.79 -2.00
CA LEU A 44 4.68 -12.58 -1.80
C LEU A 44 3.85 -12.56 -0.50
N LEU A 45 3.37 -13.72 -0.04
CA LEU A 45 2.65 -13.90 1.23
C LEU A 45 3.43 -14.73 2.26
N GLY A 46 4.68 -15.06 1.98
CA GLY A 46 5.47 -16.01 2.75
C GLY A 46 4.98 -17.45 2.59
N THR A 47 5.79 -18.39 3.06
CA THR A 47 5.51 -19.82 3.01
C THR A 47 5.12 -20.41 4.37
N GLY A 48 5.49 -19.71 5.46
CA GLY A 48 5.16 -20.08 6.83
C GLY A 48 4.22 -19.09 7.53
N THR A 49 3.64 -19.51 8.66
CA THR A 49 2.74 -18.67 9.46
C THR A 49 3.44 -17.45 10.06
N LEU A 50 4.67 -17.60 10.53
CA LEU A 50 5.46 -16.50 11.09
C LEU A 50 5.89 -15.48 10.02
N GLU A 51 6.33 -15.96 8.84
CA GLU A 51 6.65 -15.08 7.70
C GLU A 51 5.43 -14.28 7.29
N ARG A 52 4.28 -14.94 7.17
CA ARG A 52 3.03 -14.27 6.82
C ARG A 52 2.61 -13.23 7.86
N ALA A 53 2.74 -13.54 9.16
CA ALA A 53 2.45 -12.58 10.22
C ALA A 53 3.35 -11.33 10.13
N SER A 54 4.64 -11.51 9.85
CA SER A 54 5.59 -10.40 9.61
C SER A 54 5.16 -9.56 8.41
N ILE A 55 4.82 -10.19 7.28
CA ILE A 55 4.35 -9.49 6.06
C ILE A 55 3.08 -8.68 6.35
N GLU A 56 2.10 -9.27 7.04
CA GLU A 56 0.84 -8.59 7.37
C GLU A 56 1.07 -7.42 8.34
N GLN A 57 2.02 -7.53 9.28
CA GLN A 57 2.38 -6.42 10.17
C GLN A 57 2.92 -5.21 9.37
N TRP A 58 3.78 -5.44 8.39
CA TRP A 58 4.33 -4.36 7.56
C TRP A 58 3.32 -3.81 6.56
N LEU A 59 2.42 -4.65 6.01
CA LEU A 59 1.27 -4.19 5.22
C LEU A 59 0.34 -3.27 6.04
N GLN A 60 0.08 -3.62 7.30
CA GLN A 60 -0.72 -2.77 8.19
C GLN A 60 0.01 -1.45 8.49
N THR A 61 1.32 -1.54 8.75
CA THR A 61 2.16 -0.36 9.00
C THR A 61 2.17 0.57 7.80
N GLU A 62 2.24 0.03 6.59
CA GLU A 62 2.12 0.78 5.34
C GLU A 62 0.77 1.48 5.26
N ALA A 63 -0.34 0.74 5.40
CA ALA A 63 -1.69 1.28 5.28
C ALA A 63 -2.03 2.37 6.31
N GLU A 64 -1.53 2.26 7.54
CA GLU A 64 -1.89 3.18 8.63
C GLU A 64 -0.91 4.34 8.79
N SER A 65 0.37 4.12 8.50
CA SER A 65 1.44 5.06 8.84
C SER A 65 2.10 5.67 7.62
N PHE A 66 2.33 4.89 6.55
CA PHE A 66 2.99 5.38 5.34
C PHE A 66 2.00 6.00 4.35
N ASP A 67 0.93 5.29 4.00
CA ASP A 67 -0.03 5.68 2.97
C ASP A 67 -0.71 7.02 3.22
N PRO A 68 -1.19 7.35 4.44
CA PRO A 68 -1.89 8.62 4.65
C PRO A 68 -1.00 9.86 4.40
N PRO A 69 0.21 9.99 4.98
CA PRO A 69 1.06 11.14 4.71
C PRO A 69 1.67 11.11 3.29
N SER A 70 1.99 9.95 2.72
CA SER A 70 2.53 9.88 1.36
C SER A 70 1.49 10.25 0.30
N SER A 71 0.27 9.71 0.40
CA SER A 71 -0.85 10.03 -0.49
C SER A 71 -1.23 11.51 -0.41
N SER A 72 -1.21 12.10 0.80
CA SER A 72 -1.43 13.53 1.00
C SER A 72 -0.41 14.38 0.25
N LEU A 73 0.88 14.00 0.31
CA LEU A 73 1.94 14.70 -0.42
C LEU A 73 1.79 14.54 -1.93
N VAL A 74 1.51 13.32 -2.42
CA VAL A 74 1.26 13.07 -3.84
C VAL A 74 0.09 13.93 -4.33
N PHE A 75 -1.02 13.98 -3.58
CA PHE A 75 -2.16 14.83 -3.93
C PHE A 75 -1.76 16.30 -4.01
N HIS A 76 -1.21 16.87 -2.94
CA HIS A 76 -0.93 18.31 -2.88
C HIS A 76 0.20 18.76 -3.80
N LEU A 77 1.23 17.94 -4.01
CA LEU A 77 2.41 18.33 -4.79
C LEU A 77 2.29 17.98 -6.28
N ALA A 78 1.53 16.94 -6.65
CA ALA A 78 1.41 16.49 -8.03
C ALA A 78 0.00 16.71 -8.62
N PHE A 79 -1.06 16.32 -7.92
CA PHE A 79 -2.42 16.36 -8.48
C PHE A 79 -3.13 17.70 -8.31
N ALA A 80 -2.97 18.39 -7.17
CA ALA A 80 -3.64 19.66 -6.91
C ALA A 80 -3.24 20.74 -7.94
N PRO A 81 -1.94 20.92 -8.29
CA PRO A 81 -1.54 21.86 -9.35
C PRO A 81 -2.16 21.51 -10.71
N TYR A 82 -2.23 20.21 -11.05
CA TYR A 82 -2.87 19.73 -12.28
C TYR A 82 -4.38 20.03 -12.30
N ALA A 83 -5.04 19.88 -11.16
CA ALA A 83 -6.46 20.16 -10.97
C ALA A 83 -6.78 21.65 -10.75
N ARG A 84 -5.77 22.55 -10.76
CA ARG A 84 -5.90 23.97 -10.42
C ARG A 84 -6.47 24.21 -9.02
N ILE A 85 -6.13 23.33 -8.09
CA ILE A 85 -6.42 23.44 -6.67
C ILE A 85 -5.14 23.93 -5.99
N GLU A 86 -5.25 24.98 -5.17
CA GLU A 86 -4.11 25.47 -4.39
C GLU A 86 -3.71 24.43 -3.32
N PRO A 87 -2.43 24.03 -3.26
CA PRO A 87 -1.95 23.13 -2.22
C PRO A 87 -2.09 23.74 -0.82
N ASP A 88 -2.44 22.93 0.17
CA ASP A 88 -2.43 23.35 1.57
C ASP A 88 -1.02 23.15 2.16
N GLU A 89 -0.29 24.25 2.30
CA GLU A 89 1.09 24.25 2.81
C GLU A 89 1.21 23.72 4.25
N ILE A 90 0.17 23.86 5.07
CA ILE A 90 0.17 23.33 6.44
C ILE A 90 0.10 21.80 6.37
N VAL A 91 -0.83 21.27 5.57
CA VAL A 91 -0.98 19.82 5.35
C VAL A 91 0.28 19.22 4.75
N VAL A 92 0.90 19.88 3.77
CA VAL A 92 2.17 19.44 3.17
C VAL A 92 3.27 19.35 4.23
N LYS A 93 3.42 20.39 5.07
CA LYS A 93 4.46 20.42 6.11
C LYS A 93 4.26 19.34 7.16
N GLU A 94 3.02 19.13 7.61
CA GLU A 94 2.68 18.08 8.57
C GLU A 94 2.88 16.68 7.98
N SER A 95 2.45 16.47 6.74
CA SER A 95 2.60 15.20 6.04
C SER A 95 4.08 14.85 5.81
N LYS A 96 4.93 15.83 5.46
CA LYS A 96 6.39 15.65 5.38
C LYS A 96 6.99 15.15 6.69
N ARG A 97 6.67 15.80 7.82
CA ARG A 97 7.19 15.39 9.15
C ARG A 97 6.73 13.99 9.56
N ARG A 98 5.46 13.68 9.30
CA ARG A 98 4.90 12.34 9.58
C ARG A 98 5.58 11.28 8.74
N LEU A 99 5.74 11.53 7.43
CA LEU A 99 6.40 10.60 6.53
C LEU A 99 7.88 10.41 6.90
N GLU A 100 8.61 11.48 7.21
CA GLU A 100 10.00 11.42 7.67
C GLU A 100 10.15 10.53 8.93
N SER A 101 9.22 10.64 9.88
CA SER A 101 9.21 9.80 11.08
C SER A 101 9.03 8.31 10.76
N VAL A 102 8.18 7.98 9.77
CA VAL A 102 7.98 6.60 9.30
C VAL A 102 9.19 6.08 8.54
N LEU A 103 9.77 6.90 7.66
CA LEU A 103 10.97 6.55 6.91
C LEU A 103 12.18 6.30 7.82
N ASN A 104 12.30 7.02 8.94
CA ASN A 104 13.34 6.74 9.95
C ASN A 104 13.20 5.35 10.59
N ILE A 105 11.97 4.88 10.80
CA ILE A 105 11.71 3.51 11.28
C ILE A 105 12.08 2.50 10.19
N TYR A 106 11.79 2.81 8.93
CA TYR A 106 12.12 1.94 7.80
C TYR A 106 13.62 1.85 7.58
N GLU A 107 14.36 2.95 7.73
CA GLU A 107 15.83 2.95 7.67
C GLU A 107 16.42 1.97 8.69
N GLN A 108 16.04 2.09 9.97
CA GLN A 108 16.49 1.19 11.04
C GLN A 108 16.13 -0.28 10.77
N ARG A 109 14.97 -0.52 10.14
CA ARG A 109 14.55 -1.87 9.75
C ARG A 109 15.42 -2.40 8.61
N LEU A 110 15.64 -1.59 7.58
CA LEU A 110 16.37 -1.98 6.37
C LEU A 110 17.89 -2.07 6.59
N GLU A 111 18.41 -1.51 7.68
CA GLU A 111 19.76 -1.81 8.18
C GLU A 111 19.91 -3.27 8.64
N GLN A 112 18.82 -3.91 9.07
CA GLN A 112 18.84 -5.26 9.64
C GLN A 112 18.37 -6.35 8.66
N THR A 113 17.54 -5.99 7.69
CA THR A 113 16.93 -6.92 6.72
C THR A 113 16.89 -6.29 5.34
N THR A 114 17.03 -7.09 4.28
CA THR A 114 17.05 -6.55 2.89
C THR A 114 15.71 -5.92 2.46
N TYR A 115 14.60 -6.43 2.97
CA TYR A 115 13.22 -5.98 2.70
C TYR A 115 12.47 -5.80 4.03
N LEU A 116 11.30 -5.16 4.00
CA LEU A 116 10.56 -4.85 5.23
C LEU A 116 10.24 -6.09 6.06
N ALA A 117 9.75 -7.15 5.40
CA ALA A 117 9.34 -8.38 6.07
C ALA A 117 10.48 -9.39 6.31
N GLY A 118 11.69 -9.16 5.80
CA GLY A 118 12.81 -10.10 5.88
C GLY A 118 13.75 -9.99 4.68
N ASP A 119 14.29 -11.12 4.20
CA ASP A 119 15.32 -11.12 3.14
C ASP A 119 14.75 -11.31 1.72
N LYS A 120 13.42 -11.37 1.58
CA LYS A 120 12.74 -11.55 0.30
C LYS A 120 11.75 -10.43 0.06
N PHE A 121 11.56 -10.07 -1.21
CA PHE A 121 10.55 -9.12 -1.62
C PHE A 121 9.14 -9.71 -1.47
N THR A 122 8.26 -9.00 -0.77
CA THR A 122 6.91 -9.47 -0.43
C THR A 122 5.83 -8.43 -0.77
N LEU A 123 4.56 -8.74 -0.47
CA LEU A 123 3.50 -7.74 -0.55
C LEU A 123 3.76 -6.52 0.34
N ALA A 124 4.46 -6.68 1.46
CA ALA A 124 4.82 -5.55 2.32
C ALA A 124 5.57 -4.48 1.53
N ASP A 125 6.54 -4.87 0.72
CA ASP A 125 7.36 -3.95 -0.08
C ASP A 125 6.62 -3.47 -1.34
N LEU A 126 5.87 -4.37 -1.99
CA LEU A 126 5.10 -4.05 -3.19
C LEU A 126 4.06 -2.95 -2.93
N SER A 127 3.50 -2.92 -1.72
CA SER A 127 2.43 -1.98 -1.35
C SER A 127 2.87 -0.52 -1.34
N HIS A 128 4.17 -0.23 -1.16
CA HIS A 128 4.70 1.14 -1.16
C HIS A 128 4.90 1.73 -2.55
N LEU A 129 5.07 0.89 -3.59
CA LEU A 129 5.48 1.34 -4.92
C LEU A 129 4.57 2.41 -5.58
N PRO A 130 3.24 2.38 -5.43
CA PRO A 130 2.38 3.38 -6.09
C PRO A 130 2.59 4.82 -5.58
N ASN A 131 3.02 4.97 -4.32
CA ASN A 131 3.15 6.25 -3.62
C ASN A 131 4.62 6.62 -3.31
N ALA A 132 5.58 5.89 -3.90
CA ALA A 132 7.02 6.10 -3.72
C ALA A 132 7.58 7.20 -4.63
#